data_AF-G8T711-F1
#
_entry.id   AF-G8T711-F1
#
_cell.length_a   1.000
_cell.length_b   1.000
_cell.length_c   1.000
_cell.angle_alpha   90.00
_cell.angle_beta   90.00
_cell.angle_gamma   90.00
#
_symmetry.space_group_name_H-M   'P 1'
#
loop_
_entity.id
_entity.type
_entity.pdbx_description
1 polymer ?
#
loop_
_entity_poly.entity_id
_entity_poly.type
_entity_poly.pdbx_seq_one_letter_code
_entity_poly.pdbx_strand_id
1 'polypeptide(L)'
;MAKKKRIAAKRTHLVNKKTAAPKKKAAGKKKKAAKKSFTSSRILTQRLVIHTNDITKILGINIRTAQRLLQSIRESLGRKKKDYVSIREFADYVHLGEEEVRQNLSTTSLN
;
A
#
# COMPACT_ATOMS: atom_id res chain seq x y z
N MET A 1 47.69 -10.68 15.13
CA MET A 1 47.51 -9.41 14.39
C MET A 1 46.72 -9.68 13.11
N ALA A 2 45.43 -9.36 13.09
CA ALA A 2 44.52 -9.66 11.98
C ALA A 2 44.52 -8.52 10.95
N LYS A 3 44.94 -8.81 9.70
CA LYS A 3 44.95 -7.84 8.60
C LYS A 3 43.82 -8.12 7.59
N LYS A 4 42.84 -7.22 7.62
CA LYS A 4 42.20 -6.56 6.46
C LYS A 4 41.48 -7.45 5.43
N LYS A 5 40.17 -7.58 5.63
CA LYS A 5 39.15 -7.99 4.64
C LYS A 5 39.17 -7.00 3.46
N ARG A 6 39.36 -7.49 2.22
CA ARG A 6 39.22 -6.68 0.99
C ARG A 6 37.79 -6.83 0.45
N ILE A 7 37.22 -5.71 0.05
CA ILE A 7 35.90 -5.53 -0.59
C ILE A 7 36.11 -5.47 -2.11
N ALA A 8 35.22 -6.08 -2.89
CA ALA A 8 34.80 -5.73 -4.27
C ALA A 8 34.19 -6.99 -4.93
N ALA A 9 33.18 -6.98 -5.80
CA ALA A 9 32.27 -5.98 -6.34
C ALA A 9 31.10 -6.76 -6.98
N LYS A 10 29.98 -6.06 -7.21
CA LYS A 10 28.79 -6.54 -7.92
C LYS A 10 29.12 -6.97 -9.36
N ARG A 11 28.47 -8.03 -9.86
CA ARG A 11 27.99 -8.04 -11.25
C ARG A 11 26.82 -9.02 -11.46
N THR A 12 25.73 -8.44 -11.93
CA THR A 12 24.50 -9.03 -12.41
C THR A 12 24.65 -9.50 -13.86
N HIS A 13 24.11 -10.68 -14.22
CA HIS A 13 23.01 -10.90 -15.19
C HIS A 13 23.07 -12.29 -15.85
N LEU A 14 21.95 -13.02 -15.68
CA LEU A 14 21.20 -13.87 -16.62
C LEU A 14 21.94 -14.66 -17.70
N VAL A 15 21.66 -15.99 -17.79
CA VAL A 15 21.26 -16.67 -19.05
C VAL A 15 20.50 -17.96 -18.72
N ASN A 16 19.33 -18.11 -19.34
CA ASN A 16 18.50 -19.32 -19.38
C ASN A 16 19.23 -20.48 -20.07
N LYS A 17 19.13 -21.70 -19.52
CA LYS A 17 19.25 -22.92 -20.32
C LYS A 17 18.13 -23.90 -19.97
N LYS A 18 17.24 -24.10 -20.95
CA LYS A 18 16.21 -25.13 -21.02
C LYS A 18 16.83 -26.51 -21.28
N THR A 19 15.97 -27.53 -21.06
CA THR A 19 16.01 -28.96 -21.46
C THR A 19 16.63 -29.91 -20.42
N ALA A 20 16.09 -31.09 -20.09
CA ALA A 20 14.87 -31.82 -20.43
C ALA A 20 14.67 -32.95 -19.39
N ALA A 21 13.44 -33.30 -19.04
CA ALA A 21 13.09 -34.55 -18.31
C ALA A 21 11.61 -34.91 -18.58
N PRO A 22 11.21 -36.19 -18.53
CA PRO A 22 10.44 -36.82 -19.61
C PRO A 22 8.95 -37.07 -19.35
N LYS A 23 8.26 -37.32 -20.47
CA LYS A 23 6.90 -37.85 -20.72
C LYS A 23 6.24 -38.64 -19.57
N LYS A 24 4.94 -38.40 -19.33
CA LYS A 24 3.89 -39.44 -19.34
C LYS A 24 2.47 -38.86 -19.40
N LYS A 25 1.64 -39.56 -20.18
CA LYS A 25 0.24 -39.35 -20.56
C LYS A 25 -0.72 -39.44 -19.36
N ALA A 26 -1.87 -38.74 -19.42
CA ALA A 26 -3.19 -39.34 -19.21
C ALA A 26 -4.31 -38.31 -19.44
N ALA A 27 -5.34 -38.75 -20.16
CA ALA A 27 -6.55 -38.03 -20.48
C ALA A 27 -7.43 -37.78 -19.24
N GLY A 28 -8.15 -36.66 -19.24
CA GLY A 28 -9.20 -36.38 -18.26
C GLY A 28 -10.08 -35.23 -18.72
N LYS A 29 -11.18 -35.55 -19.40
CA LYS A 29 -12.30 -34.63 -19.66
C LYS A 29 -12.76 -34.02 -18.32
N LYS A 30 -12.39 -32.78 -18.03
CA LYS A 30 -13.01 -31.99 -16.96
C LYS A 30 -14.08 -31.09 -17.56
N LYS A 31 -15.34 -31.51 -17.35
CA LYS A 31 -16.54 -30.67 -17.49
C LYS A 31 -16.26 -29.33 -16.80
N LYS A 32 -16.24 -28.24 -17.56
CA LYS A 32 -16.16 -26.88 -17.01
C LYS A 32 -17.49 -26.60 -16.31
N ALA A 33 -17.60 -26.99 -15.05
CA ALA A 33 -18.67 -26.54 -14.18
C ALA A 33 -18.63 -25.00 -14.17
N ALA A 34 -19.77 -24.38 -14.46
CA ALA A 34 -19.96 -22.95 -14.43
C ALA A 34 -19.44 -22.41 -13.09
N LYS A 35 -18.36 -21.63 -13.14
CA LYS A 35 -17.87 -20.86 -12.00
C LYS A 35 -18.96 -19.84 -11.68
N LYS A 36 -19.83 -20.16 -10.71
CA LYS A 36 -20.66 -19.16 -10.03
C LYS A 36 -19.67 -18.17 -9.41
N SER A 37 -19.54 -17.00 -10.03
CA SER A 37 -18.73 -15.89 -9.51
C SER A 37 -19.32 -15.52 -8.16
N PHE A 38 -18.60 -15.84 -7.10
CA PHE A 38 -18.93 -15.41 -5.75
C PHE A 38 -18.96 -13.89 -5.79
N THR A 39 -20.15 -13.28 -5.83
CA THR A 39 -20.29 -11.83 -5.64
C THR A 39 -19.95 -11.60 -4.18
N SER A 40 -18.66 -11.37 -3.92
CA SER A 40 -18.18 -10.90 -2.64
C SER A 40 -18.88 -9.57 -2.41
N SER A 41 -19.90 -9.56 -1.57
CA SER A 41 -20.38 -8.36 -0.91
C SER A 41 -19.16 -7.78 -0.20
N ARG A 42 -18.46 -6.86 -0.89
CA ARG A 42 -17.29 -6.18 -0.31
C ARG A 42 -17.81 -5.53 0.96
N ILE A 43 -17.41 -6.09 2.10
CA ILE A 43 -17.52 -5.38 3.36
C ILE A 43 -16.75 -4.08 3.14
N LEU A 44 -17.49 -2.97 3.00
CA LEU A 44 -16.91 -1.65 2.82
C LEU A 44 -16.32 -1.25 4.17
N THR A 45 -15.10 -1.70 4.40
CA THR A 45 -14.32 -1.32 5.58
C THR A 45 -14.03 0.18 5.46
N GLN A 46 -14.78 0.98 6.21
CA GLN A 46 -14.55 2.41 6.30
C GLN A 46 -13.25 2.64 7.07
N ARG A 47 -12.27 3.26 6.42
CA ARG A 47 -11.00 3.61 7.06
C ARG A 47 -11.24 4.79 7.99
N LEU A 48 -10.82 4.66 9.26
CA LEU A 48 -10.95 5.72 10.28
C LEU A 48 -9.70 6.62 10.36
N VAL A 49 -8.55 6.06 10.02
CA VAL A 49 -7.22 6.68 10.16
C VAL A 49 -6.78 7.25 8.83
N ILE A 50 -6.14 8.42 8.85
CA ILE A 50 -5.54 9.03 7.68
C ILE A 50 -4.05 8.68 7.57
N HIS A 51 -3.61 8.34 6.37
CA HIS A 51 -2.20 8.11 6.07
C HIS A 51 -1.61 9.22 5.21
N THR A 52 -0.28 9.27 5.16
CA THR A 52 0.45 10.22 4.31
C THR A 52 -0.01 10.17 2.86
N ASN A 53 -0.21 8.96 2.31
CA ASN A 53 -0.64 8.78 0.93
C ASN A 53 -2.02 9.39 0.66
N ASP A 54 -2.89 9.38 1.67
CA ASP A 54 -4.22 9.95 1.55
C ASP A 54 -4.12 11.48 1.53
N ILE A 55 -3.32 12.06 2.44
CA ILE A 55 -3.07 13.50 2.47
C ILE A 55 -2.48 13.99 1.13
N THR A 56 -1.54 13.25 0.55
CA THR A 56 -0.98 13.62 -0.76
C THR A 56 -2.02 13.62 -1.87
N LYS A 57 -3.00 12.71 -1.80
CA LYS A 57 -4.09 12.64 -2.79
C LYS A 57 -5.11 13.75 -2.58
N ILE A 58 -5.48 14.01 -1.33
CA ILE A 58 -6.47 15.02 -0.95
C ILE A 58 -5.94 16.43 -1.27
N LEU A 59 -4.71 16.73 -0.86
CA LEU A 59 -4.14 18.08 -0.97
C LEU A 59 -3.28 18.28 -2.23
N GLY A 60 -2.97 17.22 -2.98
CA GLY A 60 -2.10 17.30 -4.15
C GLY A 60 -0.64 17.66 -3.83
N ILE A 61 -0.21 17.52 -2.59
CA ILE A 61 1.14 17.90 -2.13
C ILE A 61 2.12 16.74 -2.19
N ASN A 62 3.41 17.06 -2.18
CA ASN A 62 4.48 16.07 -2.11
C ASN A 62 4.41 15.26 -0.79
N ILE A 63 4.81 13.98 -0.85
CA ILE A 63 4.87 13.04 0.28
C ILE A 63 5.64 13.62 1.46
N ARG A 64 6.77 14.29 1.22
CA ARG A 64 7.57 14.91 2.30
C ARG A 64 6.78 16.00 3.04
N THR A 65 6.05 16.83 2.30
CA THR A 65 5.21 17.88 2.86
C THR A 65 4.05 17.28 3.65
N ALA A 66 3.41 16.23 3.12
CA ALA A 66 2.37 15.50 3.83
C ALA A 66 2.87 14.85 5.13
N GLN A 67 4.09 14.30 5.16
CA GLN A 67 4.70 13.78 6.38
C GLN A 67 4.93 14.87 7.43
N ARG A 68 5.45 16.03 7.00
CA ARG A 68 5.65 17.19 7.89
C ARG A 68 4.32 17.69 8.45
N LEU A 69 3.30 17.81 7.60
CA LEU A 69 1.96 18.21 8.02
C LEU A 69 1.39 17.25 9.08
N LEU A 70 1.49 15.94 8.85
CA LEU A 70 0.98 14.94 9.79
C LEU A 70 1.76 14.98 11.13
N GLN A 71 3.05 15.31 11.10
CA GLN A 71 3.84 15.54 12.30
C GLN A 71 3.41 16.81 13.05
N SER A 72 3.17 17.92 12.34
CA SER A 72 2.66 19.16 12.93
C SER A 72 1.27 18.99 13.55
N ILE A 73 0.39 18.18 12.92
CA ILE A 73 -0.92 17.83 13.48
C ILE A 73 -0.75 17.07 14.80
N ARG A 74 0.14 16.08 14.85
CA ARG A 74 0.43 15.32 16.08
C ARG A 74 0.95 16.22 17.20
N GLU A 75 1.83 17.16 16.87
CA GLU A 75 2.38 18.13 17.82
C GLU A 75 1.30 19.06 18.37
N SER A 76 0.42 19.55 17.51
CA SER A 76 -0.74 20.36 17.91
C SER A 76 -1.67 19.62 18.89
N LEU A 77 -1.87 18.32 18.67
CA LEU A 77 -2.70 17.46 19.51
C LEU A 77 -1.96 16.94 20.77
N GLY A 78 -0.67 17.23 20.94
CA GLY A 78 0.15 16.72 22.05
C GLY A 78 0.39 15.21 22.01
N ARG A 79 0.26 14.56 20.85
CA ARG A 79 0.38 13.11 20.69
C ARG A 79 1.82 12.65 20.42
N LYS A 80 2.09 11.36 20.64
CA LYS A 80 3.39 10.76 20.36
C LYS A 80 3.59 10.63 18.84
N LYS A 81 4.86 10.62 18.41
CA LYS A 81 5.28 10.56 17.00
C LYS A 81 4.75 9.35 16.19
N LYS A 82 4.15 8.36 16.85
CA LYS A 82 3.61 7.14 16.22
C LYS A 82 2.11 6.99 16.37
N ASP A 83 1.43 7.96 16.98
CA ASP A 83 0.00 7.88 17.17
C ASP A 83 -0.74 8.07 15.84
N TYR A 84 -1.89 7.42 15.76
CA TYR A 84 -2.80 7.55 14.64
C TYR A 84 -3.53 8.89 14.72
N VAL A 85 -3.74 9.46 13.55
CA VAL A 85 -4.55 10.65 13.35
C VAL A 85 -5.81 10.21 12.62
N SER A 86 -6.96 10.53 13.19
CA SER A 86 -8.26 10.26 12.58
C SER A 86 -8.55 11.26 11.47
N ILE A 87 -9.49 10.88 10.59
CA ILE A 87 -9.97 11.77 9.52
C ILE A 87 -10.53 13.08 10.08
N ARG A 88 -11.20 13.02 11.24
CA ARG A 88 -11.80 14.18 11.91
C ARG A 88 -10.74 15.18 12.35
N GLU A 89 -9.74 14.70 13.10
CA GLU A 89 -8.63 15.53 13.59
C GLU A 89 -7.86 16.19 12.43
N PHE A 90 -7.72 15.49 11.31
CA PHE A 90 -7.11 16.08 10.11
C PHE A 90 -8.01 17.14 9.46
N ALA A 91 -9.30 16.85 9.29
CA ALA A 91 -10.26 17.77 8.71
C ALA A 91 -10.35 19.07 9.53
N ASP A 92 -10.40 18.94 10.85
CA ASP A 92 -10.41 20.07 11.80
C ASP A 92 -9.14 20.93 11.67
N TYR A 93 -7.97 20.30 11.52
CA TYR A 93 -6.70 21.02 11.44
C TYR A 93 -6.51 21.78 10.11
N VAL A 94 -6.95 21.19 9.00
CA VAL A 94 -6.80 21.83 7.67
C VAL A 94 -8.03 22.71 7.34
N HIS A 95 -9.06 22.69 8.20
CA HIS A 95 -10.34 23.36 7.97
C HIS A 95 -11.04 22.90 6.69
N LEU A 96 -10.93 21.61 6.36
CA LEU A 96 -11.71 20.98 5.30
C LEU A 96 -12.96 20.32 5.86
N GLY A 97 -14.00 20.18 5.04
CA GLY A 97 -15.17 19.39 5.40
C GLY A 97 -14.82 17.90 5.52
N GLU A 98 -15.27 17.23 6.59
CA GLU A 98 -15.08 15.78 6.77
C GLU A 98 -15.55 14.97 5.56
N GLU A 99 -16.64 15.42 4.92
CA GLU A 99 -17.25 14.77 3.75
C GLU A 99 -16.33 14.75 2.53
N GLU A 100 -15.62 15.86 2.27
CA GLU A 100 -14.68 15.96 1.16
C GLU A 100 -13.48 15.02 1.37
N VAL A 101 -13.00 14.93 2.61
CA VAL A 101 -11.89 14.04 2.98
C VAL A 101 -12.30 12.58 2.80
N ARG A 102 -13.51 12.21 3.23
CA ARG A 102 -14.04 10.83 3.09
C ARG A 102 -14.23 10.43 1.63
N GLN A 103 -14.75 11.33 0.80
CA GLN A 103 -15.00 11.07 -0.62
C GLN A 103 -13.72 10.74 -1.39
N ASN A 104 -12.62 11.42 -1.05
CA ASN A 104 -11.31 11.19 -1.66
C ASN A 104 -10.65 9.87 -1.22
N LEU A 105 -10.99 9.37 -0.02
CA LEU A 105 -10.48 8.09 0.49
C LEU A 105 -11.16 6.87 -0.16
N SER A 106 -12.47 6.92 -0.39
CA SER A 106 -13.27 5.81 -0.93
C SER A 106 -12.83 5.35 -2.32
N THR A 107 -12.29 6.26 -3.14
CA THR A 107 -11.85 5.97 -4.52
C THR A 107 -10.54 5.19 -4.57
N THR A 108 -9.77 5.13 -3.47
CA THR A 108 -8.53 4.35 -3.39
C THR A 108 -8.82 2.87 -3.08
N SER A 109 -9.58 2.22 -3.96
CA SER A 109 -9.79 0.77 -3.92
C SER A 109 -9.14 0.11 -5.14
N LEU A 110 -7.90 -0.36 -4.94
CA LEU A 110 -7.16 -1.37 -5.73
C LEU A 110 -6.96 -1.08 -7.23
N ASN A 111 -5.79 -0.52 -7.57
CA ASN A 111 -5.10 -0.79 -8.84
C ASN A 111 -3.92 -1.73 -8.55
#